data_AF-A0A0C2C6H1-F1
#
_entry.id   AF-A0A0C2C6H1-F1
#
_cell.length_a   1.000
_cell.length_b   1.000
_cell.length_c   1.000
_cell.angle_alpha   90.00
_cell.angle_beta   90.00
_cell.angle_gamma   90.00
#
_symmetry.space_group_name_H-M   'P 1'
#
loop_
_entity.id
_entity.type
_entity.pdbx_description
1 polymer ?
#
loop_
_entity_poly.entity_id
_entity_poly.type
_entity_poly.pdbx_seq_one_letter_code
_entity_poly.pdbx_strand_id
1 'polypeptide(L)'
;ELYEDIPCPTASAEFRKVWKSDVVSKMELENKDLILFLREHSQIPNFQFYMLWMIYDNLFCMLQHNDTHVWPPWMNSSLFSRVQKLYDASSRMKYHTEVLRRLRG
;
A
#
# COMPACT_ATOMS: atom_id res chain seq x y z
N GLU A 1 2.22 -20.87 -7.21
CA GLU A 1 2.95 -20.05 -6.22
C GLU A 1 3.41 -18.80 -6.94
N LEU A 2 3.13 -17.61 -6.41
CA LEU A 2 3.65 -16.38 -7.02
C LEU A 2 5.13 -16.29 -6.64
N TYR A 3 6.00 -15.94 -7.58
CA TYR A 3 7.46 -15.90 -7.36
C TYR A 3 7.90 -15.02 -6.19
N GLU A 4 7.04 -14.07 -5.78
CA GLU A 4 7.27 -13.20 -4.63
C GLU A 4 7.15 -13.88 -3.26
N ASP A 5 6.55 -15.06 -3.18
CA ASP A 5 6.35 -15.80 -1.93
C ASP A 5 7.58 -16.61 -1.51
N ILE A 6 8.61 -16.68 -2.38
CA ILE A 6 9.87 -17.38 -2.07
C ILE A 6 10.66 -16.56 -1.03
N PRO A 7 10.97 -17.12 0.15
CA PRO A 7 11.72 -16.41 1.18
C PRO A 7 13.11 -15.98 0.69
N CYS A 8 13.30 -14.67 0.53
CA CYS A 8 14.60 -14.08 0.22
C CYS A 8 15.03 -13.13 1.36
N PRO A 9 15.98 -13.54 2.23
CA PRO A 9 16.44 -12.71 3.34
C PRO A 9 17.03 -11.37 2.89
N THR A 10 17.77 -11.37 1.77
CA THR A 10 18.37 -10.17 1.19
C THR A 10 17.31 -9.18 0.71
N ALA A 11 16.29 -9.64 -0.03
CA ALA A 11 15.19 -8.80 -0.47
C ALA A 11 14.38 -8.26 0.73
N SER A 12 14.15 -9.10 1.74
CA SER A 12 13.46 -8.69 2.98
C SER A 12 14.22 -7.64 3.78
N ALA A 13 15.55 -7.75 3.88
CA ALA A 13 16.39 -6.75 4.54
C ALA A 13 16.37 -5.42 3.78
N GLU A 14 16.53 -5.45 2.46
CA GLU A 14 16.51 -4.26 1.63
C GLU A 14 15.13 -3.59 1.63
N PHE A 15 14.05 -4.37 1.58
CA PHE A 15 12.68 -3.85 1.69
C PHE A 15 12.47 -3.12 3.02
N ARG A 16 12.86 -3.73 4.14
CA ARG A 16 12.78 -3.08 5.46
C ARG A 16 13.60 -1.80 5.54
N LYS A 17 14.76 -1.75 4.88
CA LYS A 17 15.59 -0.53 4.80
C LYS A 17 14.88 0.57 4.02
N VAL A 18 14.31 0.25 2.85
CA VAL A 18 13.56 1.21 2.02
C VAL A 18 12.36 1.78 2.79
N TRP A 19 11.59 0.93 3.49
CA TRP A 19 10.43 1.39 4.27
C TRP A 19 10.78 2.14 5.56
N LYS A 20 12.06 2.19 5.93
CA LYS A 20 12.60 3.04 7.01
C LYS A 20 13.32 4.28 6.49
N SER A 21 13.29 4.55 5.18
CA SER A 21 13.97 5.69 4.57
C SER A 21 13.21 7.01 4.77
N ASP A 22 13.94 8.12 4.72
CA ASP A 22 13.37 9.48 4.83
C ASP A 22 12.29 9.76 3.79
N VAL A 23 12.41 9.17 2.59
CA VAL A 23 11.43 9.32 1.51
C VAL A 23 10.08 8.74 1.93
N VAL A 24 10.09 7.56 2.53
CA VAL A 24 8.86 6.89 3.01
C VAL A 24 8.33 7.60 4.24
N SER A 25 9.19 7.98 5.19
CA SER A 25 8.78 8.71 6.39
C SER A 25 8.14 10.05 6.06
N LYS A 26 8.67 10.78 5.06
CA LYS A 26 8.07 12.02 4.56
C LYS A 26 6.71 11.76 3.91
N MET A 27 6.59 10.72 3.08
CA MET A 27 5.31 10.34 2.46
C MET A 27 4.25 9.97 3.50
N GLU A 28 4.62 9.22 4.55
CA GLU A 28 3.73 8.87 5.65
C GLU A 28 3.32 10.13 6.45
N LEU A 29 4.24 11.06 6.71
CA LEU A 29 3.96 12.30 7.42
C LEU A 29 3.01 13.22 6.64
N GLU A 30 3.25 13.40 5.34
CA GLU A 30 2.42 14.24 4.46
C GLU A 30 1.00 13.69 4.27
N ASN A 31 0.79 12.39 4.51
CA ASN A 31 -0.50 11.72 4.37
C ASN A 31 -1.02 11.15 5.69
N LYS A 32 -0.54 11.69 6.83
CA LYS A 32 -0.83 11.17 8.16
C LYS A 32 -2.33 11.13 8.46
N ASP A 33 -3.08 12.15 8.04
CA ASP A 33 -4.53 12.20 8.23
C ASP A 33 -5.24 11.05 7.51
N LEU A 34 -4.88 10.80 6.25
CA LEU A 34 -5.42 9.70 5.45
C LEU A 34 -5.06 8.35 6.05
N ILE A 35 -3.80 8.16 6.44
CA ILE A 35 -3.31 6.89 6.99
C ILE A 35 -4.00 6.56 8.33
N LEU A 36 -4.19 7.56 9.19
CA LEU A 36 -4.95 7.38 10.44
C LEU A 36 -6.41 7.03 10.15
N PHE A 37 -7.06 7.76 9.25
CA PHE A 37 -8.44 7.49 8.84
C PHE A 37 -8.60 6.05 8.32
N LEU A 38 -7.68 5.61 7.45
CA LEU A 38 -7.68 4.25 6.91
C LEU A 38 -7.44 3.19 7.98
N ARG A 39 -6.56 3.45 8.96
CA ARG A 39 -6.34 2.55 10.09
C ARG A 39 -7.61 2.32 10.90
N GLU A 40 -8.39 3.37 11.14
CA GLU A 40 -9.64 3.29 11.91
C GLU A 40 -10.75 2.54 11.17
N HIS A 41 -10.82 2.67 9.84
CA HIS A 41 -11.96 2.16 9.04
C HIS A 41 -11.70 0.82 8.34
N SER A 42 -10.44 0.43 8.11
CA SER A 42 -10.09 -0.78 7.35
C SER A 42 -10.22 -2.08 8.14
N GLN A 43 -10.32 -2.03 9.47
CA GLN A 43 -10.32 -3.19 10.36
C GLN A 43 -9.07 -4.10 10.22
N ILE A 44 -8.00 -3.62 9.59
CA ILE A 44 -6.74 -4.36 9.43
C ILE A 44 -5.96 -4.30 10.75
N PRO A 45 -5.73 -5.44 11.44
CA PRO A 45 -4.96 -5.45 12.67
C PRO A 45 -3.54 -4.97 12.43
N ASN A 46 -3.03 -4.10 13.32
CA ASN A 46 -1.67 -3.55 13.26
C ASN A 46 -1.31 -2.90 11.90
N PHE A 47 -2.26 -2.22 11.26
CA PHE A 47 -2.04 -1.57 9.97
C PHE A 47 -0.77 -0.67 9.95
N GLN A 48 0.16 -1.03 9.07
CA GLN A 48 1.37 -0.28 8.75
C GLN A 48 1.28 0.27 7.33
N PHE A 49 1.96 1.37 7.03
CA PHE A 49 1.83 2.06 5.74
C PHE A 49 2.14 1.16 4.53
N TYR A 50 3.11 0.25 4.61
CA TYR A 50 3.40 -0.69 3.51
C TYR A 50 2.25 -1.66 3.20
N MET A 51 1.26 -1.80 4.09
CA MET A 51 0.07 -2.62 3.91
C MET A 51 -1.04 -1.88 3.15
N LEU A 52 -0.80 -0.64 2.68
CA LEU A 52 -1.80 0.15 1.96
C LEU A 52 -2.42 -0.59 0.76
N TRP A 53 -1.64 -1.47 0.10
CA TRP A 53 -2.12 -2.33 -0.98
C TRP A 53 -3.37 -3.13 -0.58
N MET A 54 -3.44 -3.61 0.67
CA MET A 54 -4.58 -4.38 1.17
C MET A 54 -5.87 -3.56 1.16
N ILE A 55 -5.78 -2.25 1.36
CA ILE A 55 -6.95 -1.36 1.33
C ILE A 55 -7.25 -0.99 -0.12
N TYR A 56 -6.22 -0.52 -0.85
CA TYR A 56 -6.39 -0.04 -2.22
C TYR A 56 -6.94 -1.12 -3.15
N ASP A 57 -6.35 -2.32 -3.16
CA ASP A 57 -6.73 -3.39 -4.10
C ASP A 57 -8.20 -3.79 -3.91
N ASN A 58 -8.65 -3.92 -2.66
CA ASN A 58 -10.05 -4.22 -2.36
C ASN A 58 -11.00 -3.11 -2.84
N LEU A 59 -10.70 -1.85 -2.53
CA LEU A 59 -11.51 -0.73 -2.98
C LEU A 59 -11.50 -0.58 -4.51
N PHE A 60 -10.37 -0.80 -5.15
CA PHE A 60 -10.26 -0.76 -6.61
C PHE A 60 -11.10 -1.86 -7.25
N CYS A 61 -11.02 -3.10 -6.75
CA CYS A 61 -11.87 -4.20 -7.22
C CYS A 61 -13.37 -3.89 -7.06
N MET A 62 -13.79 -3.34 -5.92
CA MET A 62 -15.17 -2.91 -5.72
C MET A 62 -15.61 -1.85 -6.73
N LEU A 63 -14.71 -0.93 -7.11
CA LEU A 63 -14.99 0.05 -8.15
C LEU A 63 -15.15 -0.58 -9.54
N GLN A 64 -14.32 -1.58 -9.87
CA GLN A 64 -14.40 -2.29 -11.16
C GLN A 64 -15.61 -3.23 -11.25
N HIS A 65 -16.09 -3.74 -10.12
CA HIS A 65 -17.22 -4.67 -10.01
C HIS A 65 -18.40 -4.02 -9.27
N ASN A 66 -18.72 -2.77 -9.63
CA ASN A 66 -19.75 -1.99 -8.96
C ASN A 66 -21.19 -2.50 -9.17
N ASP A 67 -21.36 -3.48 -10.05
CA ASP A 67 -22.58 -4.22 -10.32
C ASP A 67 -22.90 -5.22 -9.19
N THR A 68 -21.87 -5.72 -8.51
CA THR A 68 -21.99 -6.77 -7.48
C THR A 68 -21.45 -6.32 -6.12
N HIS A 69 -20.55 -5.34 -6.09
CA HIS A 69 -19.88 -4.86 -4.89
C HIS A 69 -20.02 -3.36 -4.75
N VAL A 70 -20.28 -2.89 -3.54
CA VAL A 70 -20.38 -1.47 -3.23
C VAL A 70 -19.30 -1.12 -2.22
N TRP A 71 -18.72 0.06 -2.37
CA TRP A 71 -17.81 0.61 -1.37
C TRP A 71 -18.47 0.69 0.01
N PRO A 72 -17.66 0.55 1.08
CA PRO A 72 -18.18 0.75 2.41
C PRO A 72 -18.64 2.20 2.61
N PRO A 73 -19.59 2.48 3.54
CA PRO A 73 -20.22 3.80 3.67
C PRO A 73 -19.26 4.96 3.95
N TRP A 74 -18.08 4.68 4.50
CA TRP A 74 -17.04 5.68 4.78
C TRP A 74 -16.22 6.08 3.55
N MET A 75 -16.36 5.36 2.43
CA MET A 75 -15.60 5.58 1.21
C MET A 75 -16.41 6.36 0.17
N ASN A 76 -15.73 7.26 -0.53
CA ASN A 76 -16.28 8.02 -1.65
C ASN A 76 -15.16 8.34 -2.65
N SER A 77 -15.53 8.89 -3.82
CA SER A 77 -14.58 9.11 -4.92
C SER A 77 -13.43 10.06 -4.57
N SER A 78 -13.67 11.09 -3.74
CA SER A 78 -12.63 12.03 -3.31
C SER A 78 -11.61 11.33 -2.42
N LEU A 79 -12.08 10.56 -1.44
CA LEU A 79 -11.21 9.76 -0.57
C LEU A 79 -10.45 8.70 -1.38
N PHE A 80 -11.14 7.98 -2.27
CA PHE A 80 -10.52 6.96 -3.13
C PHE A 80 -9.41 7.54 -3.99
N SER A 81 -9.61 8.71 -4.60
CA SER A 81 -8.57 9.39 -5.39
C SER A 81 -7.31 9.70 -4.57
N ARG A 82 -7.47 10.09 -3.29
CA ARG A 82 -6.33 10.29 -2.38
C ARG A 82 -5.62 8.97 -2.07
N VAL A 83 -6.37 7.90 -1.80
CA VAL A 83 -5.82 6.55 -1.57
C VAL A 83 -5.05 6.06 -2.78
N GLN A 84 -5.63 6.18 -3.98
CA GLN A 84 -5.00 5.79 -5.24
C GLN A 84 -3.69 6.55 -5.45
N LYS A 85 -3.69 7.88 -5.30
CA LYS A 85 -2.47 8.69 -5.46
C LYS A 85 -1.37 8.27 -4.49
N LEU A 86 -1.71 7.99 -3.23
CA LEU A 86 -0.76 7.52 -2.23
C LEU A 86 -0.25 6.10 -2.55
N TYR A 87 -1.12 5.24 -3.05
CA TYR A 87 -0.75 3.89 -3.45
C TYR A 87 0.16 3.89 -4.68
N ASP A 88 -0.14 4.69 -5.71
CA ASP A 88 0.68 4.82 -6.91
C ASP A 88 2.11 5.32 -6.60
N ALA A 89 2.24 6.17 -5.58
CA ALA A 89 3.54 6.64 -5.10
C ALA A 89 4.28 5.57 -4.28
N SER A 90 3.59 4.96 -3.31
CA SER A 90 4.20 4.03 -2.35
C SER A 90 4.48 2.64 -2.93
N SER A 91 3.66 2.14 -3.86
CA SER A 91 3.84 0.83 -4.52
C SER A 91 5.18 0.73 -5.26
N ARG A 92 5.68 1.85 -5.81
CA ARG A 92 6.99 1.93 -6.47
C ARG A 92 8.15 1.64 -5.52
N MET A 93 7.96 1.83 -4.21
CA MET A 93 8.99 1.55 -3.21
C MET A 93 9.35 0.07 -3.15
N LYS A 94 8.41 -0.81 -3.56
CA LYS A 94 8.61 -2.26 -3.67
C LYS A 94 9.77 -2.64 -4.60
N TYR A 95 10.07 -1.81 -5.60
CA TYR A 95 11.09 -2.02 -6.63
C TYR A 95 12.07 -0.83 -6.75
N HIS A 96 12.20 -0.02 -5.70
CA HIS A 96 12.93 1.24 -5.77
C HIS A 96 14.45 1.07 -5.96
N THR A 97 15.02 -0.01 -5.40
CA THR A 97 16.45 -0.28 -5.48
C THR A 97 16.76 -1.36 -6.52
N GLU A 98 17.99 -1.38 -7.02
CA GLU A 98 18.45 -2.41 -7.97
C GLU A 98 18.34 -3.81 -7.38
N VAL A 99 18.65 -3.95 -6.07
CA VAL A 99 18.50 -5.20 -5.32
C VAL A 99 17.05 -5.67 -5.35
N LEU A 100 16.10 -4.79 -5.04
CA LEU A 100 14.68 -5.16 -5.05
C LEU A 100 14.16 -5.49 -6.45
N ARG A 101 14.59 -4.76 -7.48
CA ARG A 101 14.22 -5.07 -8.88
C ARG A 101 14.71 -6.45 -9.31
N ARG A 102 15.96 -6.80 -8.99
CA ARG A 102 16.55 -8.09 -9.39
C ARG A 102 16.00 -9.28 -8.61
N LEU A 103 15.62 -9.08 -7.35
CA LEU A 103 15.25 -10.18 -6.45
C LEU A 103 13.73 -10.37 -6.31
N ARG A 104 12.92 -9.43 -6.79
CA ARG A 104 11.45 -9.50 -6.70
C ARG A 104 10.73 -9.33 -8.06
N GLY A 105 11.47 -9.08 -9.14
CA GLY A 105 10.94 -8.78 -10.47
C GLY A 105 11.53 -9.69 -11.53
#